data_AF-A0A851LNA4-F1
#
_entry.id   AF-A0A851LNA4-F1
#
_cell.length_a   1.000
_cell.length_b   1.000
_cell.length_c   1.000
_cell.angle_alpha   90.00
_cell.angle_beta   90.00
_cell.angle_gamma   90.00
#
_symmetry.space_group_name_H-M   'P 1'
#
loop_
_entity.id
_entity.type
_entity.pdbx_description
1 polymer ?
#
loop_
_entity_poly.entity_id
_entity_poly.type
_entity_poly.pdbx_seq_one_letter_code
_entity_poly.pdbx_strand_id
1 'polypeptide(L)'
;LCRHGRHHTIMPSNVNYCANIWALKEENCSHVLVTTACGSLREEIQPGDLVIIDQFIDRTTKRHCTLYDGQRSSLSGVCHIPMAEPFCTKTREVLIETAKKLGLQCHSKGTMITIEGPRFSSRAESLMFRSWGADVINMTTVPEVILAKEAGMSYASIAMATDYDCWKEHEEAVS
;
A
#
# COMPACT_ATOMS: atom_id res chain seq x y z
N LEU A 1 10.36 8.68 9.10
CA LEU A 1 9.78 9.24 7.86
C LEU A 1 8.26 9.34 8.03
N CYS A 2 7.61 10.46 7.63
CA CYS A 2 6.15 10.60 7.61
C CYS A 2 5.69 10.80 6.16
N ARG A 3 4.92 9.85 5.61
CA ARG A 3 4.56 9.81 4.17
C ARG A 3 3.95 11.10 3.64
N HIS A 4 3.04 11.71 4.41
CA HIS A 4 2.30 12.92 4.05
C HIS A 4 2.88 14.21 4.67
N GLY A 5 4.11 14.15 5.18
CA GLY A 5 4.69 15.19 6.01
C GLY A 5 4.15 15.19 7.44
N ARG A 6 4.78 15.95 8.34
CA ARG A 6 4.42 15.98 9.77
C ARG A 6 3.02 16.53 10.06
N HIS A 7 2.51 17.35 9.15
CA HIS A 7 1.20 18.01 9.27
C HIS A 7 0.16 17.47 8.28
N HIS A 8 0.44 16.33 7.63
CA HIS A 8 -0.46 15.69 6.66
C HIS A 8 -0.87 16.62 5.50
N THR A 9 0.07 17.40 4.97
CA THR A 9 -0.21 18.44 3.95
C THR A 9 0.02 17.98 2.51
N ILE A 10 0.55 16.76 2.32
CA ILE A 10 0.90 16.22 1.00
C ILE A 10 -0.10 15.14 0.62
N MET A 11 -0.93 15.39 -0.40
CA MET A 11 -1.87 14.39 -0.91
C MET A 11 -1.14 13.16 -1.52
N PRO A 12 -1.76 11.97 -1.55
CA PRO A 12 -1.12 10.74 -2.00
C PRO A 12 -0.41 10.82 -3.35
N SER A 13 -1.03 11.41 -4.38
CA SER A 13 -0.41 11.55 -5.71
C SER A 13 0.87 12.40 -5.71
N ASN A 14 1.02 13.31 -4.75
CA ASN A 14 2.14 14.25 -4.68
C ASN A 14 3.22 13.79 -3.70
N VAL A 15 3.05 12.63 -3.05
CA VAL A 15 4.09 12.05 -2.22
C VAL A 15 5.28 11.70 -3.11
N ASN A 16 6.47 12.17 -2.73
CA ASN A 16 7.69 11.83 -3.45
C ASN A 16 8.20 10.45 -3.00
N TYR A 17 7.57 9.39 -3.53
CA TYR A 17 7.88 8.01 -3.17
C TYR A 17 9.32 7.63 -3.50
N CYS A 18 9.88 8.07 -4.63
CA CYS A 18 11.27 7.81 -4.99
C CYS A 18 12.23 8.38 -3.95
N ALA A 19 12.05 9.66 -3.56
CA ALA A 19 12.90 10.28 -2.54
C ALA A 19 12.74 9.60 -1.17
N ASN A 20 11.52 9.24 -0.78
CA ASN A 20 11.24 8.54 0.47
C ASN A 20 12.00 7.21 0.57
N ILE A 21 11.89 6.37 -0.47
CA ILE A 21 12.55 5.07 -0.51
C ILE A 21 14.06 5.21 -0.63
N TRP A 22 14.54 6.13 -1.49
CA TRP A 22 15.96 6.35 -1.68
C TRP A 22 16.64 6.86 -0.40
N ALA A 23 16.01 7.79 0.33
CA ALA A 23 16.53 8.27 1.59
C ALA A 23 16.70 7.14 2.62
N LEU A 24 15.73 6.22 2.72
CA LEU A 24 15.86 5.05 3.60
C LEU A 24 16.99 4.12 3.15
N LYS A 25 17.17 3.95 1.83
CA LYS A 25 18.25 3.15 1.27
C LYS A 25 19.62 3.74 1.60
N GLU A 26 19.79 5.05 1.45
CA GLU A 26 21.03 5.78 1.77
C GLU A 26 21.37 5.70 3.27
N GLU A 27 20.35 5.66 4.13
CA GLU A 27 20.50 5.38 5.57
C GLU A 27 20.71 3.88 5.90
N ASN A 28 21.05 3.06 4.89
CA ASN A 28 21.34 1.63 5.00
C ASN A 28 20.21 0.79 5.60
N CYS A 29 18.96 1.22 5.45
CA CYS A 29 17.82 0.42 5.88
C CYS A 29 17.74 -0.87 5.06
N SER A 30 17.64 -2.01 5.74
CA SER A 30 17.42 -3.32 5.10
C SER A 30 15.93 -3.69 4.98
N HIS A 31 15.10 -3.08 5.82
CA HIS A 31 13.66 -3.33 5.91
C HIS A 31 12.90 -2.00 5.91
N VAL A 32 11.74 -2.00 5.26
CA VAL A 32 10.78 -0.91 5.29
C VAL A 32 9.44 -1.50 5.75
N LEU A 33 9.06 -1.20 6.98
CA LEU A 33 7.75 -1.52 7.54
C LEU A 33 6.87 -0.29 7.47
N VAL A 34 5.69 -0.43 6.89
CA VAL A 34 4.77 0.70 6.73
C VAL A 34 3.40 0.41 7.29
N THR A 35 2.70 1.49 7.65
CA THR A 35 1.27 1.46 7.93
C THR A 35 0.50 2.19 6.83
N THR A 36 -0.72 1.76 6.59
CA THR A 36 -1.68 2.44 5.70
C THR A 36 -3.09 2.27 6.25
N ALA A 37 -3.83 3.37 6.34
CA ALA A 37 -5.29 3.30 6.42
C ALA A 37 -5.83 2.78 5.07
N CYS A 38 -6.94 2.06 5.12
CA CYS A 38 -7.61 1.52 3.93
C CYS A 38 -9.10 1.29 4.19
N GLY A 39 -9.88 1.35 3.13
CA GLY A 39 -11.25 0.87 3.15
C GLY A 39 -11.31 -0.64 2.93
N SER A 40 -12.20 -1.31 3.63
CA SER A 40 -12.49 -2.72 3.46
C SER A 40 -13.44 -2.95 2.28
N LEU A 41 -13.08 -3.91 1.42
CA LEU A 41 -13.92 -4.40 0.33
C LEU A 41 -14.52 -5.78 0.63
N ARG A 42 -14.51 -6.22 1.90
CA ARG A 42 -14.97 -7.55 2.36
C ARG A 42 -15.75 -7.42 3.65
N GLU A 43 -16.79 -8.23 3.86
CA GLU A 43 -17.59 -8.13 5.10
C GLU A 43 -16.77 -8.60 6.32
N GLU A 44 -15.91 -9.59 6.10
CA GLU A 44 -15.09 -10.22 7.14
C GLU A 44 -13.89 -9.39 7.58
N ILE A 45 -13.52 -8.34 6.84
CA ILE A 45 -12.46 -7.39 7.23
C ILE A 45 -13.14 -6.16 7.82
N GLN A 46 -13.21 -6.08 9.14
CA GLN A 46 -13.96 -5.04 9.85
C GLN A 46 -13.09 -3.80 10.10
N PRO A 47 -13.67 -2.59 10.18
CA PRO A 47 -12.94 -1.43 10.70
C PRO A 47 -12.27 -1.73 12.04
N GLY A 48 -10.96 -1.47 12.13
CA GLY A 48 -10.08 -1.84 13.24
C GLY A 48 -9.25 -3.09 12.99
N ASP A 49 -9.63 -3.96 12.05
CA ASP A 49 -8.84 -5.13 11.68
C ASP A 49 -7.54 -4.73 10.97
N LEU A 50 -6.51 -5.55 11.20
CA LEU A 50 -5.26 -5.48 10.45
C LEU A 50 -5.27 -6.46 9.28
N VAL A 51 -4.63 -6.07 8.17
CA VAL A 51 -4.38 -6.94 7.03
C VAL A 51 -2.90 -6.88 6.68
N ILE A 52 -2.22 -8.02 6.74
CA ILE A 52 -0.83 -8.14 6.27
C ILE A 52 -0.86 -8.52 4.79
N ILE A 53 -1.04 -7.50 3.95
CA ILE A 53 -1.24 -7.65 2.50
C ILE A 53 -0.08 -8.39 1.83
N ASP A 54 -0.42 -9.17 0.80
CA ASP A 54 0.52 -9.99 0.01
C ASP A 54 0.48 -9.70 -1.48
N GLN A 55 -0.55 -9.00 -1.94
CA GLN A 55 -0.74 -8.64 -3.34
C GLN A 55 -1.27 -7.21 -3.48
N PHE A 56 -1.16 -6.67 -4.69
CA PHE A 56 -1.79 -5.39 -5.02
C PHE A 56 -2.33 -5.36 -6.45
N ILE A 57 -3.28 -4.46 -6.69
CA ILE A 57 -3.76 -4.05 -8.01
C ILE A 57 -3.50 -2.55 -8.16
N ASP A 58 -2.82 -2.15 -9.22
CA ASP A 58 -2.49 -0.76 -9.47
C ASP A 58 -3.59 -0.04 -10.26
N ARG A 59 -4.17 1.01 -9.66
CA ARG A 59 -5.08 1.97 -10.28
C ARG A 59 -4.57 3.40 -10.13
N THR A 60 -3.28 3.58 -9.89
CA THR A 60 -2.58 4.86 -9.99
C THR A 60 -2.30 5.20 -11.46
N THR A 61 -2.07 6.48 -11.73
CA THR A 61 -2.02 7.03 -13.10
C THR A 61 -1.00 8.15 -13.29
N LYS A 62 -0.56 8.83 -12.22
CA LYS A 62 0.24 10.07 -12.32
C LYS A 62 1.65 9.98 -11.72
N ARG A 63 1.99 8.85 -11.10
CA ARG A 63 3.11 8.76 -10.15
C ARG A 63 4.38 8.25 -10.82
N HIS A 64 5.53 8.77 -10.40
CA HIS A 64 6.83 8.17 -10.75
C HIS A 64 6.97 6.83 -10.03
N CYS A 65 7.09 5.73 -10.79
CA CYS A 65 7.04 4.37 -10.29
C CYS A 65 8.34 3.56 -10.45
N THR A 66 9.43 4.20 -10.88
CA THR A 66 10.75 3.56 -10.99
C THR A 66 11.87 4.53 -10.59
N LEU A 67 12.97 3.98 -10.08
CA LEU A 67 14.24 4.66 -9.84
C LEU A 67 15.12 4.74 -11.11
N TYR A 68 14.70 4.07 -12.19
CA TYR A 68 15.43 3.93 -13.47
C TYR A 68 14.67 4.62 -14.61
N ASP A 69 14.35 5.90 -14.43
CA ASP A 69 13.50 6.66 -15.38
C ASP A 69 14.26 7.24 -16.58
N GLY A 70 15.57 6.97 -16.69
CA GLY A 70 16.42 7.44 -17.79
C GLY A 70 16.80 8.91 -17.73
N GLN A 71 16.39 9.65 -16.69
CA GLN A 71 16.87 11.01 -16.46
C GLN A 71 18.32 11.03 -15.95
N ARG A 72 19.01 12.16 -16.14
CA ARG A 72 20.40 12.32 -15.70
C ARG A 72 20.57 12.16 -14.17
N SER A 73 19.52 12.45 -13.41
CA SER A 73 19.50 12.39 -11.95
C SER A 73 19.06 11.04 -11.39
N SER A 74 18.72 10.06 -12.22
CA SER A 74 18.25 8.75 -11.80
C SER A 74 19.25 7.64 -12.10
N LEU A 75 18.92 6.42 -11.68
CA LEU A 75 19.77 5.26 -11.93
C LEU A 75 19.80 4.94 -13.42
N SER A 76 20.98 4.61 -13.93
CA SER A 76 21.17 4.26 -15.34
C SER A 76 20.61 2.88 -15.66
N GLY A 77 20.06 2.74 -16.87
CA GLY A 77 19.53 1.49 -17.40
C GLY A 77 18.01 1.44 -17.42
N VAL A 78 17.48 0.24 -17.71
CA VAL A 78 16.04 -0.05 -17.70
C VAL A 78 15.81 -1.19 -16.69
N CYS A 79 14.92 -0.97 -15.73
CA CYS A 79 14.59 -1.97 -14.72
C CYS A 79 13.23 -2.61 -15.00
N HIS A 80 13.23 -3.93 -15.18
CA HIS A 80 12.01 -4.75 -15.26
C HIS A 80 11.91 -5.61 -14.01
N ILE A 81 11.48 -5.01 -12.89
CA ILE A 81 11.45 -5.68 -11.60
C ILE A 81 10.30 -6.71 -11.52
N PRO A 82 10.54 -7.98 -11.15
CA PRO A 82 9.48 -8.96 -10.98
C PRO A 82 8.57 -8.63 -9.78
N MET A 83 7.25 -8.70 -9.97
CA MET A 83 6.26 -8.36 -8.94
C MET A 83 5.29 -9.50 -8.58
N ALA A 84 5.58 -10.74 -8.97
CA ALA A 84 4.75 -11.90 -8.61
C ALA A 84 4.57 -12.04 -7.08
N GLU A 85 5.65 -11.80 -6.32
CA GLU A 85 5.64 -11.69 -4.85
C GLU A 85 6.17 -10.31 -4.47
N PRO A 86 5.30 -9.28 -4.36
CA PRO A 86 5.75 -7.90 -4.22
C PRO A 86 6.23 -7.56 -2.80
N PHE A 87 5.83 -8.33 -1.80
CA PHE A 87 6.16 -8.11 -0.38
C PHE A 87 7.12 -9.20 0.13
N CYS A 88 7.92 -8.87 1.15
CA CYS A 88 8.86 -9.83 1.74
C CYS A 88 8.12 -10.86 2.62
N THR A 89 8.06 -12.11 2.17
CA THR A 89 7.38 -13.22 2.85
C THR A 89 7.83 -13.39 4.31
N LYS A 90 9.14 -13.39 4.57
CA LYS A 90 9.68 -13.55 5.94
C LYS A 90 9.26 -12.40 6.86
N THR A 91 9.27 -11.17 6.36
CA THR A 91 8.85 -10.02 7.17
C THR A 91 7.35 -10.07 7.45
N ARG A 92 6.53 -10.50 6.47
CA ARG A 92 5.09 -10.72 6.67
C ARG A 92 4.82 -11.79 7.73
N GLU A 93 5.52 -12.91 7.70
CA GLU A 93 5.38 -13.99 8.70
C GLU A 93 5.62 -13.47 10.12
N VAL A 94 6.69 -12.69 10.32
CA VAL A 94 6.98 -12.07 11.62
C VAL A 94 5.84 -11.15 12.08
N LEU A 95 5.27 -10.35 11.17
CA LEU A 95 4.13 -9.46 11.48
C LEU A 95 2.90 -10.27 11.88
N ILE A 96 2.56 -11.33 11.13
CA ILE A 96 1.42 -12.20 11.38
C ILE A 96 1.57 -12.90 12.75
N GLU A 97 2.74 -13.48 13.03
CA GLU A 97 3.01 -14.10 14.32
C GLU A 97 2.94 -13.12 15.47
N THR A 98 3.40 -11.88 15.25
CA THR A 98 3.38 -10.83 16.27
C THR A 98 1.96 -10.39 16.57
N ALA A 99 1.12 -10.17 15.55
CA ALA A 99 -0.29 -9.87 15.73
C ALA A 99 -1.01 -10.98 16.52
N LYS A 100 -0.73 -12.26 16.21
CA LYS A 100 -1.25 -13.41 16.95
C LYS A 100 -0.82 -13.40 18.42
N LYS A 101 0.45 -13.13 18.72
CA LYS A 101 0.97 -13.05 20.10
C LYS A 101 0.32 -11.93 20.90
N LEU A 102 -0.04 -10.83 20.23
CA LEU A 102 -0.72 -9.68 20.83
C LEU A 102 -2.24 -9.84 20.92
N GLY A 103 -2.82 -10.91 20.37
CA GLY A 103 -4.27 -11.12 20.35
C GLY A 103 -5.02 -10.13 19.47
N LEU A 104 -4.35 -9.56 18.46
CA LEU A 104 -4.96 -8.60 17.53
C LEU A 104 -5.70 -9.34 16.41
N GLN A 105 -6.86 -8.82 16.01
CA GLN A 105 -7.55 -9.31 14.81
C GLN A 105 -6.75 -8.95 13.57
N CYS A 106 -6.36 -9.98 12.82
CA CYS A 106 -5.38 -9.85 11.76
C CYS A 106 -5.64 -10.88 10.65
N HIS A 107 -5.82 -10.37 9.43
CA HIS A 107 -5.93 -11.14 8.21
C HIS A 107 -4.52 -11.37 7.65
N SER A 108 -4.15 -12.63 7.46
CA SER A 108 -2.78 -13.05 7.10
C SER A 108 -2.43 -12.87 5.62
N LYS A 109 -3.38 -12.40 4.80
CA LYS A 109 -3.25 -12.11 3.38
C LYS A 109 -4.32 -11.11 2.95
N GLY A 110 -4.13 -10.48 1.80
CA GLY A 110 -5.09 -9.55 1.22
C GLY A 110 -4.52 -8.81 0.03
N THR A 111 -5.36 -8.60 -0.98
CA THR A 111 -5.02 -7.82 -2.17
C THR A 111 -5.43 -6.36 -1.99
N MET A 112 -4.44 -5.47 -1.98
CA MET A 112 -4.65 -4.02 -1.91
C MET A 112 -4.88 -3.43 -3.29
N ILE A 113 -6.02 -2.80 -3.55
CA ILE A 113 -6.17 -1.93 -4.72
C ILE A 113 -5.76 -0.50 -4.39
N THR A 114 -4.75 0.03 -5.09
CA THR A 114 -4.30 1.41 -4.89
C THR A 114 -4.87 2.32 -5.96
N ILE A 115 -5.80 3.19 -5.59
CA ILE A 115 -6.35 4.21 -6.48
C ILE A 115 -5.52 5.49 -6.45
N GLU A 116 -5.65 6.33 -7.48
CA GLU A 116 -4.92 7.60 -7.56
C GLU A 116 -5.29 8.59 -6.43
N GLY A 117 -6.58 8.70 -6.10
CA GLY A 117 -7.08 9.76 -5.23
C GLY A 117 -7.09 11.16 -5.89
N PRO A 118 -7.30 12.25 -5.14
CA PRO A 118 -7.55 12.28 -3.69
C PRO A 118 -9.01 11.96 -3.33
N ARG A 119 -9.90 11.83 -4.32
CA ARG A 119 -11.27 11.40 -4.09
C ARG A 119 -11.32 9.94 -3.64
N PHE A 120 -12.31 9.60 -2.83
CA PHE A 120 -12.74 8.22 -2.64
C PHE A 120 -13.38 7.65 -3.92
N SER A 121 -13.63 6.35 -3.91
CA SER A 121 -14.28 5.63 -4.99
C SER A 121 -15.75 6.04 -5.13
N SER A 122 -16.27 5.98 -6.35
CA SER A 122 -17.70 5.82 -6.54
C SER A 122 -18.14 4.41 -6.15
N ARG A 123 -19.41 4.21 -5.83
CA ARG A 123 -19.95 2.87 -5.53
C ARG A 123 -19.75 1.89 -6.68
N ALA A 124 -19.86 2.34 -7.92
CA ALA A 124 -19.59 1.52 -9.10
C ALA A 124 -18.14 1.02 -9.15
N GLU A 125 -17.17 1.90 -8.85
CA GLU A 125 -15.76 1.51 -8.72
C GLU A 125 -15.55 0.53 -7.57
N SER A 126 -16.15 0.79 -6.41
CA SER A 126 -16.06 -0.10 -5.24
C SER A 126 -16.54 -1.52 -5.55
N LEU A 127 -17.73 -1.65 -6.17
CA LEU A 127 -18.30 -2.93 -6.60
C LEU A 127 -17.44 -3.61 -7.68
N MET A 128 -16.87 -2.84 -8.61
CA MET A 128 -15.95 -3.36 -9.61
C MET A 128 -14.70 -3.94 -8.96
N PHE A 129 -14.07 -3.22 -8.02
CA PHE A 129 -12.87 -3.71 -7.34
C PHE A 129 -13.13 -4.97 -6.51
N ARG A 130 -14.30 -5.06 -5.86
CA ARG A 130 -14.77 -6.29 -5.21
C ARG A 130 -14.86 -7.46 -6.20
N SER A 131 -15.40 -7.21 -7.39
CA SER A 131 -15.53 -8.23 -8.45
C SER A 131 -14.18 -8.70 -9.00
N TRP A 132 -13.13 -7.88 -8.92
CA TRP A 132 -11.77 -8.24 -9.29
C TRP A 132 -11.04 -9.09 -8.24
N GLY A 133 -11.63 -9.24 -7.05
CA GLY A 133 -10.98 -9.94 -5.96
C GLY A 133 -10.18 -9.06 -5.01
N ALA A 134 -10.24 -7.72 -5.12
CA ALA A 134 -9.57 -6.84 -4.15
C ALA A 134 -10.23 -6.94 -2.76
N ASP A 135 -9.41 -6.89 -1.71
CA ASP A 135 -9.85 -7.08 -0.32
C ASP A 135 -9.88 -5.77 0.46
N VAL A 136 -8.92 -4.89 0.16
CA VAL A 136 -8.80 -3.56 0.78
C VAL A 136 -8.39 -2.53 -0.28
N ILE A 137 -8.78 -1.27 -0.08
CA ILE A 137 -8.51 -0.16 -0.98
C ILE A 137 -7.75 0.96 -0.27
N ASN A 138 -6.69 1.48 -0.90
CA ASN A 138 -5.97 2.64 -0.40
C ASN A 138 -5.50 3.57 -1.52
N MET A 139 -4.67 4.54 -1.15
CA MET A 139 -4.07 5.49 -2.09
C MET A 139 -2.54 5.50 -2.06
N THR A 140 -1.86 4.61 -1.32
CA THR A 140 -0.41 4.81 -1.03
C THR A 140 0.51 3.60 -1.18
N THR A 141 0.00 2.38 -1.34
CA THR A 141 0.87 1.19 -1.46
C THR A 141 1.70 1.22 -2.75
N VAL A 142 1.08 1.60 -3.87
CA VAL A 142 1.78 1.80 -5.15
C VAL A 142 2.11 3.28 -5.34
N PRO A 143 3.35 3.67 -5.72
CA PRO A 143 4.49 2.83 -6.12
C PRO A 143 5.48 2.49 -4.99
N GLU A 144 5.15 2.75 -3.73
CA GLU A 144 6.08 2.57 -2.60
C GLU A 144 6.67 1.16 -2.52
N VAL A 145 5.83 0.12 -2.69
CA VAL A 145 6.28 -1.29 -2.71
C VAL A 145 7.19 -1.61 -3.90
N ILE A 146 6.93 -1.00 -5.06
CA ILE A 146 7.71 -1.21 -6.28
C ILE A 146 9.12 -0.68 -6.09
N LEU A 147 9.21 0.56 -5.65
CA LEU A 147 10.46 1.28 -5.44
C LEU A 147 11.29 0.63 -4.33
N ALA A 148 10.66 0.14 -3.25
CA ALA A 148 11.37 -0.57 -2.19
C ALA A 148 12.03 -1.86 -2.71
N LYS A 149 11.36 -2.57 -3.62
CA LYS A 149 11.92 -3.77 -4.26
C LYS A 149 13.05 -3.44 -5.23
N GLU A 150 12.92 -2.38 -6.03
CA GLU A 150 14.02 -1.88 -6.87
C GLU A 150 15.24 -1.47 -6.04
N ALA A 151 15.03 -0.87 -4.87
CA ALA A 151 16.10 -0.51 -3.92
C ALA A 151 16.70 -1.73 -3.19
N GLY A 152 16.19 -2.94 -3.42
CA GLY A 152 16.67 -4.17 -2.79
C GLY A 152 16.39 -4.23 -1.28
N MET A 153 15.29 -3.62 -0.82
CA MET A 153 14.88 -3.65 0.59
C MET A 153 13.71 -4.61 0.81
N SER A 154 13.68 -5.25 1.98
CA SER A 154 12.54 -6.05 2.42
C SER A 154 11.37 -5.13 2.78
N TYR A 155 10.31 -5.13 1.99
CA TYR A 155 9.13 -4.30 2.23
C TYR A 155 7.94 -5.14 2.74
N ALA A 156 7.27 -4.64 3.77
CA ALA A 156 5.99 -5.19 4.24
C ALA A 156 5.06 -4.07 4.71
N SER A 157 3.76 -4.29 4.55
CA SER A 157 2.73 -3.30 4.88
C SER A 157 1.71 -3.89 5.85
N ILE A 158 1.43 -3.12 6.91
CA ILE A 158 0.33 -3.34 7.83
C ILE A 158 -0.80 -2.40 7.39
N ALA A 159 -1.81 -2.94 6.72
CA ALA A 159 -3.00 -2.20 6.37
C ALA A 159 -3.99 -2.28 7.54
N MET A 160 -4.64 -1.16 7.88
CA MET A 160 -5.66 -1.10 8.90
C MET A 160 -6.96 -0.66 8.24
N ALA A 161 -7.98 -1.50 8.31
CA ALA A 161 -9.30 -1.15 7.82
C ALA A 161 -9.88 -0.02 8.69
N THR A 162 -10.31 1.07 8.07
CA THR A 162 -10.90 2.22 8.77
C THR A 162 -12.39 2.38 8.50
N ASP A 163 -12.87 1.74 7.45
CA ASP A 163 -14.21 1.89 6.88
C ASP A 163 -14.47 0.74 5.89
N TYR A 164 -15.67 0.68 5.28
CA TYR A 164 -16.02 -0.28 4.22
C TYR A 164 -16.09 0.37 2.83
N ASP A 165 -15.29 1.41 2.57
CA ASP A 165 -15.40 2.22 1.36
C ASP A 165 -16.87 2.64 1.15
N CYS A 166 -17.47 2.40 -0.03
CA CYS A 166 -18.86 2.80 -0.30
C CYS A 166 -19.72 1.70 -0.93
N TRP A 167 -19.33 0.43 -0.78
CA TRP A 167 -20.11 -0.69 -1.33
C TRP A 167 -21.31 -1.09 -0.48
N LYS A 168 -21.32 -0.75 0.82
CA LYS A 168 -22.48 -0.96 1.70
C LYS A 168 -23.49 0.17 1.51
N GLU A 169 -24.75 -0.19 1.28
CA GLU A 169 -25.83 0.79 1.04
C GLU A 169 -26.35 1.49 2.30
N HIS A 170 -26.10 0.91 3.49
CA HIS A 170 -26.72 1.32 4.75
C HIS A 170 -25.73 1.74 5.85
N GLU A 171 -24.44 1.81 5.54
CA GLU A 171 -23.43 2.39 6.44
C GLU A 171 -23.08 3.82 6.00
N GLU A 172 -22.57 4.62 6.94
CA GLU A 172 -22.09 5.97 6.61
C GLU A 172 -20.99 5.88 5.55
N ALA A 173 -21.14 6.66 4.48
CA ALA A 173 -20.12 6.74 3.45
C ALA A 173 -18.85 7.41 4.01
N VAL A 174 -17.68 6.94 3.55
CA VAL A 174 -16.39 7.53 3.93
C VAL A 174 -16.35 9.01 3.57
N SER A 175 -15.90 9.83 4.53
CA SER A 175 -15.74 11.28 4.41
C SER A 175 -14.30 11.73 4.64
#